data_AF-A0A0F4R2V7-F1
#
_entry.id   AF-A0A0F4R2V7-F1
#
_cell.length_a   1.000
_cell.length_b   1.000
_cell.length_c   1.000
_cell.angle_alpha   90.00
_cell.angle_beta   90.00
_cell.angle_gamma   90.00
#
_symmetry.space_group_name_H-M   'P 1'
#
loop_
_entity.id
_entity.type
_entity.pdbx_description
1 polymer ?
#
loop_
_entity_poly.entity_id
_entity_poly.type
_entity_poly.pdbx_seq_one_letter_code
_entity_poly.pdbx_strand_id
1 'polypeptide(L)'
;MQLPRCLAATLICCVLAFQPAQATEKQDTISKKQAVKLATDKYSGKTLKISKQGDYYIVRILLDDGRIIDLKVHQVTGEVKKD
;
A
#
# COMPACT_ATOMS: atom_id res chain seq x y z
N MET A 1 -14.92 73.64 3.05
CA MET A 1 -13.57 73.58 2.47
C MET A 1 -13.00 72.19 2.77
N GLN A 2 -13.46 71.15 2.08
CA GLN A 2 -12.85 70.55 0.88
C GLN A 2 -11.52 69.80 1.16
N LEU A 3 -11.62 68.47 1.02
CA LEU A 3 -10.63 67.43 0.67
C LEU A 3 -9.64 67.86 -0.45
N PRO A 4 -8.63 67.06 -0.91
CA PRO A 4 -8.10 65.75 -0.44
C PRO A 4 -6.55 65.63 -0.52
N ARG A 5 -5.97 64.58 0.09
CA ARG A 5 -4.74 63.92 -0.40
C ARG A 5 -4.94 62.41 -0.17
N CYS A 6 -5.50 61.69 -1.13
CA CYS A 6 -4.83 61.01 -2.24
C CYS A 6 -3.80 59.95 -1.79
N LEU A 7 -4.17 58.70 -2.10
CA LEU A 7 -3.30 57.60 -2.52
C LEU A 7 -2.27 57.06 -1.52
N ALA A 8 -2.53 55.85 -1.03
CA ALA A 8 -1.75 54.67 -1.40
C ALA A 8 -2.25 53.48 -0.56
N ALA A 9 -3.01 52.61 -1.20
CA ALA A 9 -2.54 51.26 -1.52
C ALA A 9 -2.85 50.26 -0.40
N THR A 10 -4.09 49.77 -0.48
CA THR A 10 -4.51 48.43 -0.09
C THR A 10 -3.46 47.39 -0.47
N LEU A 11 -2.76 46.83 0.53
CA LEU A 11 -1.90 45.66 0.38
C LEU A 11 -2.46 44.51 1.23
N ILE A 12 -3.69 44.12 0.88
CA ILE A 12 -4.25 42.81 1.19
C ILE A 12 -3.67 41.87 0.14
N CYS A 13 -2.60 41.15 0.49
CA CYS A 13 -2.08 40.07 -0.36
C CYS A 13 -1.94 38.80 0.49
N CYS A 14 -2.97 37.97 0.37
CA CYS A 14 -3.03 36.53 0.57
C CYS A 14 -1.78 35.89 1.20
N VAL A 15 -1.84 35.64 2.51
CA VAL A 15 -1.02 34.59 3.14
C VAL A 15 -1.57 33.27 2.62
N LEU A 16 -0.95 32.79 1.53
CA LEU A 16 -1.21 31.49 0.95
C LEU A 16 -0.92 30.42 2.00
N ALA A 17 -1.98 29.69 2.37
CA ALA A 17 -1.89 28.49 3.16
C ALA A 17 -1.00 27.48 2.42
N PHE A 18 0.26 27.38 2.85
CA PHE A 18 1.11 26.24 2.55
C PHE A 18 0.51 25.03 3.28
N GLN A 19 -0.38 24.31 2.61
CA GLN A 19 -0.77 22.98 3.04
C GLN A 19 0.33 22.03 2.56
N PRO A 20 1.12 21.39 3.45
CA PRO A 20 1.94 20.26 3.04
C PRO A 20 0.97 19.17 2.61
N ALA A 21 0.89 18.92 1.30
CA ALA A 21 0.29 17.70 0.77
C ALA A 21 1.12 16.54 1.33
N GLN A 22 0.61 15.90 2.39
CA GLN A 22 1.15 14.65 2.88
C GLN A 22 0.94 13.62 1.77
N ALA A 23 1.96 13.44 0.93
CA ALA A 23 2.07 12.29 0.08
C ALA A 23 2.18 11.08 1.01
N THR A 24 1.05 10.39 1.20
CA THR A 24 1.08 9.04 1.76
C THR A 24 1.89 8.19 0.79
N GLU A 25 3.17 8.02 1.11
CA GLU A 25 4.06 7.03 0.50
C GLU A 25 3.30 5.70 0.54
N LYS A 26 2.65 5.33 -0.57
CA LYS A 26 2.09 4.00 -0.73
C LYS A 26 3.28 3.08 -0.82
N GLN A 27 3.69 2.57 0.32
CA GLN A 27 4.70 1.53 0.42
C GLN A 27 4.25 0.41 -0.53
N ASP A 28 5.07 0.11 -1.53
CA ASP A 28 4.74 -0.82 -2.61
C ASP A 28 4.60 -2.23 -2.03
N THR A 29 3.37 -2.56 -1.60
CA THR A 29 3.03 -3.90 -1.13
C THR A 29 2.71 -4.78 -2.32
N ILE A 30 3.17 -6.03 -2.29
CA ILE A 30 2.81 -7.01 -3.31
C ILE A 30 1.31 -7.24 -3.33
N SER A 31 0.76 -7.51 -4.51
CA SER A 31 -0.64 -7.89 -4.67
C SER A 31 -0.89 -9.33 -4.23
N LYS A 32 -2.15 -9.67 -3.97
CA LYS A 32 -2.61 -11.06 -3.73
C LYS A 32 -2.12 -12.02 -4.83
N LYS A 33 -2.19 -11.60 -6.10
CA LYS A 33 -1.77 -12.41 -7.25
C LYS A 33 -0.26 -12.67 -7.24
N GLN A 34 0.54 -11.67 -6.89
CA GLN A 34 1.98 -11.83 -6.71
C GLN A 34 2.30 -12.75 -5.53
N ALA A 35 1.58 -12.64 -4.42
CA ALA A 35 1.75 -13.54 -3.28
C ALA A 35 1.46 -15.00 -3.63
N VAL A 36 0.38 -15.27 -4.40
CA VAL A 36 0.10 -16.61 -4.93
C VAL A 36 1.25 -17.09 -5.79
N LYS A 37 1.72 -16.26 -6.73
CA LYS A 37 2.83 -16.64 -7.62
C LYS A 37 4.09 -17.00 -6.82
N LEU A 38 4.49 -16.17 -5.85
CA LEU A 38 5.65 -16.44 -5.00
C LEU A 38 5.49 -17.75 -4.19
N ALA A 39 4.30 -18.01 -3.68
CA ALA A 39 3.99 -19.23 -2.94
C ALA A 39 4.05 -20.47 -3.84
N THR A 40 3.43 -20.43 -5.03
CA THR A 40 3.42 -21.55 -5.98
C THR A 40 4.78 -21.79 -6.65
N ASP A 41 5.58 -20.74 -6.84
CA ASP A 41 6.95 -20.85 -7.36
C ASP A 41 7.86 -21.58 -6.35
N LYS A 42 7.58 -21.47 -5.05
CA LYS A 42 8.30 -22.18 -3.97
C LYS A 42 7.73 -23.58 -3.69
N TYR A 43 6.42 -23.74 -3.81
CA TYR A 43 5.69 -24.96 -3.50
C TYR A 43 4.70 -25.26 -4.62
N SER A 44 5.06 -26.20 -5.49
CA SER A 44 4.20 -26.64 -6.59
C SER A 44 2.88 -27.21 -6.05
N GLY A 45 1.78 -26.76 -6.64
CA GLY A 45 0.44 -27.19 -6.27
C GLY A 45 -0.65 -26.20 -6.67
N LYS A 46 -1.88 -26.51 -6.28
CA LYS A 46 -3.07 -25.69 -6.56
C LYS A 46 -3.41 -24.79 -5.37
N THR A 47 -3.52 -23.49 -5.61
CA THR A 47 -4.02 -22.57 -4.58
C THR A 47 -5.50 -22.80 -4.34
N LEU A 48 -5.87 -23.03 -3.07
CA LEU A 48 -7.25 -23.22 -2.63
C LEU A 48 -7.87 -21.93 -2.10
N LYS A 49 -7.11 -21.17 -1.30
CA LYS A 49 -7.59 -19.95 -0.64
C LYS A 49 -6.44 -18.97 -0.45
N ILE A 50 -6.74 -17.68 -0.57
CA ILE A 50 -5.85 -16.60 -0.17
C ILE A 50 -6.58 -15.69 0.82
N SER A 51 -5.89 -15.29 1.87
CA SER A 51 -6.40 -14.35 2.88
C SER A 51 -5.31 -13.37 3.29
N LYS A 52 -5.69 -12.18 3.73
CA LYS A 52 -4.75 -11.18 4.26
C LYS A 52 -4.85 -11.18 5.77
N GLN A 53 -3.71 -11.30 6.45
CA GLN A 53 -3.60 -11.26 7.91
C GLN A 53 -2.42 -10.37 8.30
N GLY A 54 -2.71 -9.18 8.84
CA GLY A 54 -1.68 -8.18 9.16
C GLY A 54 -0.82 -7.84 7.94
N ASP A 55 0.49 -8.02 8.07
CA ASP A 55 1.50 -7.80 7.04
C ASP A 55 1.75 -9.02 6.14
N TYR A 56 0.93 -10.07 6.25
CA TYR A 56 1.09 -11.31 5.50
C TYR A 56 -0.13 -11.64 4.64
N TYR A 57 0.12 -12.30 3.52
CA TYR A 57 -0.87 -13.10 2.81
C TYR A 57 -0.72 -14.55 3.22
N ILE A 58 -1.83 -15.18 3.60
CA ILE A 58 -1.91 -16.61 3.87
C ILE A 58 -2.43 -17.28 2.61
N VAL A 59 -1.58 -18.08 1.98
CA VAL A 59 -1.88 -18.83 0.77
C VAL A 59 -1.98 -20.31 1.12
N ARG A 60 -3.18 -20.87 1.01
CA ARG A 60 -3.43 -22.29 1.19
C ARG A 60 -3.23 -23.02 -0.12
N ILE A 61 -2.32 -23.99 -0.15
CA ILE A 61 -1.98 -24.77 -1.34
C ILE A 61 -2.27 -26.24 -1.11
N LEU A 62 -2.96 -26.88 -2.06
CA LEU A 62 -3.02 -28.33 -2.23
C LEU A 62 -1.79 -28.75 -3.04
N LEU A 63 -0.87 -29.45 -2.40
CA LEU A 63 0.31 -30.02 -3.06
C LEU A 63 -0.08 -31.21 -3.94
N ASP A 64 0.81 -31.55 -4.87
CA ASP A 64 0.60 -32.66 -5.81
C ASP A 64 0.52 -34.03 -5.12
N ASP A 65 1.08 -34.14 -3.91
CA ASP A 65 0.98 -35.33 -3.05
C ASP A 65 -0.33 -35.42 -2.23
N GLY A 66 -1.24 -34.46 -2.43
CA GLY A 66 -2.54 -34.41 -1.77
C GLY A 66 -2.52 -33.73 -0.39
N ARG A 67 -1.37 -33.30 0.12
CA ARG A 67 -1.29 -32.56 1.39
C ARG A 67 -1.71 -31.11 1.20
N ILE A 68 -2.28 -30.52 2.23
CA ILE A 68 -2.62 -29.09 2.28
C ILE A 68 -1.65 -28.38 3.20
N ILE A 69 -1.03 -27.31 2.73
CA ILE A 69 -0.16 -26.44 3.53
C ILE A 69 -0.62 -24.99 3.45
N ASP A 70 -0.39 -24.25 4.53
CA ASP A 70 -0.57 -22.81 4.58
C ASP A 70 0.79 -22.11 4.52
N LEU A 71 0.90 -21.12 3.64
CA LEU A 71 2.12 -20.35 3.41
C LEU A 71 1.87 -18.88 3.74
N LYS A 72 2.71 -18.32 4.61
CA LYS A 72 2.79 -16.89 4.91
C LYS A 72 3.69 -16.21 3.89
N VAL A 73 3.16 -15.22 3.19
CA VAL A 73 3.92 -14.37 2.26
C VAL A 73 3.91 -12.93 2.78
N HIS A 74 5.07 -12.38 3.10
CA HIS A 74 5.17 -11.02 3.62
C HIS A 74 4.83 -9.97 2.54
N GLN A 75 4.01 -8.97 2.88
CA GLN A 75 3.47 -7.99 1.93
C GLN A 75 4.51 -7.06 1.33
N VAL A 76 5.53 -6.69 2.10
CA VAL A 76 6.62 -5.82 1.63
C VAL A 76 7.79 -6.62 1.05
N THR A 77 8.33 -7.60 1.78
CA THR A 77 9.55 -8.33 1.37
C THR A 77 9.30 -9.48 0.39
N GLY A 78 8.06 -9.98 0.28
CA GLY A 78 7.76 -11.17 -0.50
C GLY A 78 8.30 -12.47 0.10
N GLU A 79 8.81 -12.45 1.33
CA GLU A 79 9.33 -13.65 1.99
C GLU A 79 8.23 -14.69 2.18
N VAL A 80 8.50 -15.95 1.79
CA VAL A 80 7.57 -17.08 1.90
C VAL A 80 8.01 -18.02 3.01
N LYS A 81 7.14 -18.25 4.00
CA LYS A 81 7.35 -19.17 5.13
C LYS A 81 6.16 -20.12 5.26
N LYS A 82 6.39 -21.33 5.79
CA LYS A 82 5.29 -22.20 6.23
C LYS A 82 4.69 -21.65 7.52
N ASP A 83 3.37 -21.67 7.62
CA ASP A 83 2.66 -21.45 8.89
C ASP A 83 2.80 -22.66 9.81
#